data_AF-A0AA35REK6-F1
#
_entry.id   AF-A0AA35REK6-F1
#
_cell.length_a   1.000
_cell.length_b   1.000
_cell.length_c   1.000
_cell.angle_alpha   90.00
_cell.angle_beta   90.00
_cell.angle_gamma   90.00
#
_symmetry.space_group_name_H-M   'P 1'
#
loop_
_entity.id
_entity.type
_entity.pdbx_description
1 polymer ?
#
loop_
_entity_poly.entity_id
_entity_poly.type
_entity_poly.pdbx_seq_one_letter_code
_entity_poly.pdbx_strand_id
1 'polypeptide(L)'
;MLDGLSRLEDLVLRTKELGMDSLAITDHGGMYGAIDFYQIANKHGVKPIIGCEMYVAPDSRHERSSNNKSPYHMTVLSHNERGYDNLVKLVSKANLEASTTSRASTARFLSSTAKD
;
A
#
# COMPACT_ATOMS: atom_id res chain seq x y z
N MET A 1 2.92 -5.65 -12.15
CA MET A 1 3.41 -6.01 -10.81
C MET A 1 4.20 -7.30 -10.98
N LEU A 2 5.52 -7.24 -10.85
CA LEU A 2 6.47 -8.33 -11.13
C LEU A 2 7.60 -8.36 -10.08
N ASP A 3 7.31 -7.88 -8.86
CA ASP A 3 8.33 -7.60 -7.83
C ASP A 3 8.25 -8.57 -6.64
N GLY A 4 7.03 -8.88 -6.18
CA GLY A 4 6.79 -9.88 -5.13
C GLY A 4 6.60 -11.29 -5.70
N LEU A 5 7.49 -12.21 -5.32
CA LEU A 5 7.37 -13.66 -5.60
C LEU A 5 6.89 -14.47 -4.39
N SER A 6 6.77 -13.85 -3.22
CA SER A 6 6.39 -14.51 -1.98
C SER A 6 4.95 -15.00 -2.02
N ARG A 7 4.72 -16.24 -1.59
CA ARG A 7 3.38 -16.81 -1.43
C ARG A 7 2.80 -16.40 -0.07
N LEU A 8 1.57 -15.91 -0.07
CA LEU A 8 0.93 -15.36 1.13
C LEU A 8 0.82 -16.38 2.27
N GLU A 9 0.42 -17.62 1.97
CA GLU A 9 0.28 -18.67 2.97
C GLU A 9 1.63 -19.04 3.60
N ASP A 10 2.70 -19.14 2.81
CA ASP A 10 4.05 -19.41 3.32
C ASP A 10 4.54 -18.30 4.27
N LEU A 11 4.27 -17.03 3.93
CA LEU A 11 4.64 -15.89 4.79
C LEU A 11 3.87 -15.90 6.12
N VAL A 12 2.57 -16.19 6.08
CA VAL A 12 1.72 -16.24 7.27
C VAL A 12 2.13 -17.40 8.18
N LEU A 13 2.39 -18.59 7.61
CA LEU A 13 2.89 -19.73 8.37
C LEU A 13 4.26 -19.44 8.99
N ARG A 14 5.17 -18.82 8.22
CA ARG A 14 6.49 -18.44 8.73
C ARG A 14 6.40 -17.43 9.86
N THR A 15 5.48 -16.48 9.80
CA THR A 15 5.22 -15.50 10.88
C THR A 15 4.87 -16.22 12.18
N LYS A 16 4.01 -17.24 12.09
CA LYS A 16 3.61 -18.05 13.24
C LYS A 16 4.77 -18.90 13.78
N GLU A 17 5.57 -19.52 12.91
CA GLU A 17 6.77 -20.27 13.32
C GLU A 17 7.78 -19.40 14.09
N LEU A 18 7.87 -18.13 13.72
CA LEU A 18 8.74 -17.15 14.38
C LEU A 18 8.14 -16.61 15.69
N GLY A 19 6.95 -17.05 16.10
CA GLY A 19 6.29 -16.59 17.31
C GLY A 19 5.79 -15.14 17.23
N MET A 20 5.54 -14.63 16.02
CA MET A 20 5.00 -13.28 15.80
C MET A 20 3.47 -13.33 15.70
N ASP A 21 2.81 -12.31 16.26
CA ASP A 21 1.34 -12.25 16.33
C ASP A 21 0.69 -11.55 15.12
N SER A 22 1.47 -10.79 14.35
CA SER A 22 0.94 -9.92 13.30
C SER A 22 1.85 -9.85 12.08
N LEU A 23 1.26 -9.66 10.90
CA LEU A 23 1.97 -9.44 9.65
C LEU A 23 1.30 -8.30 8.87
N ALA A 24 2.10 -7.50 8.17
CA ALA A 24 1.62 -6.43 7.29
C ALA A 24 1.80 -6.79 5.82
N ILE A 25 0.84 -6.42 4.98
CA ILE A 25 0.99 -6.42 3.51
C ILE A 25 1.15 -4.98 3.02
N THR A 26 2.16 -4.72 2.19
CA THR A 26 2.50 -3.38 1.69
C THR A 26 2.92 -3.46 0.23
N ASP A 27 1.99 -3.86 -0.63
CA ASP A 27 2.23 -4.01 -2.07
C ASP A 27 2.55 -2.68 -2.77
N HIS A 28 3.32 -2.72 -3.85
CA HIS A 28 3.69 -1.55 -4.65
C HIS A 28 2.50 -0.95 -5.40
N GLY A 29 2.06 0.24 -4.99
CA GLY A 29 1.11 1.09 -5.72
C GLY A 29 -0.29 0.49 -5.94
N GLY A 30 -0.62 -0.57 -5.19
CA GLY A 30 -1.86 -1.33 -5.32
C GLY A 30 -2.12 -2.16 -4.08
N MET A 31 -3.34 -2.69 -3.95
CA MET A 31 -3.76 -3.53 -2.83
C MET A 31 -4.34 -4.86 -3.31
N TYR A 32 -3.79 -5.41 -4.40
CA TYR A 32 -4.38 -6.55 -5.09
C TYR A 32 -4.40 -7.82 -4.23
N GLY A 33 -3.36 -8.03 -3.41
CA GLY A 33 -3.29 -9.16 -2.48
C GLY A 33 -4.00 -8.96 -1.13
N ALA A 34 -4.57 -7.77 -0.87
CA ALA A 34 -5.01 -7.41 0.49
C ALA A 34 -6.14 -8.30 1.03
N ILE A 35 -7.11 -8.68 0.19
CA ILE A 35 -8.24 -9.52 0.62
C ILE A 35 -7.80 -10.97 0.85
N ASP A 36 -7.01 -11.53 -0.06
CA ASP A 36 -6.49 -12.89 0.09
C ASP A 36 -5.59 -12.99 1.33
N PHE A 37 -4.71 -12.00 1.52
CA PHE A 37 -3.88 -11.90 2.71
C PHE A 37 -4.71 -11.83 3.99
N TYR A 38 -5.75 -10.99 4.03
CA TYR A 38 -6.63 -10.87 5.17
C TYR A 38 -7.29 -12.21 5.52
N GLN A 39 -7.80 -12.94 4.52
CA GLN A 39 -8.44 -14.24 4.73
C GLN A 39 -7.45 -15.29 5.25
N ILE A 40 -6.28 -15.39 4.63
CA ILE A 40 -5.23 -16.35 5.01
C ILE A 40 -4.70 -16.04 6.42
N ALA A 41 -4.36 -14.78 6.70
CA ALA A 41 -3.86 -14.38 8.02
C ALA A 41 -4.85 -14.73 9.13
N ASN A 42 -6.14 -14.39 8.94
CA ASN A 42 -7.19 -14.74 9.90
C ASN A 42 -7.36 -16.26 10.05
N LYS A 43 -7.35 -17.03 8.95
CA LYS A 43 -7.42 -18.50 8.99
C LYS A 43 -6.32 -19.11 9.87
N HIS A 44 -5.12 -18.54 9.87
CA HIS A 44 -3.99 -19.06 10.63
C HIS A 44 -3.78 -18.41 12.00
N GLY A 45 -4.64 -17.45 12.37
CA GLY A 45 -4.60 -16.75 13.65
C GLY A 45 -3.51 -15.67 13.75
N VAL A 46 -3.05 -15.14 12.62
CA VAL A 46 -2.11 -14.01 12.55
C VAL A 46 -2.91 -12.75 12.32
N LYS A 47 -2.69 -11.70 13.12
CA LYS A 47 -3.38 -10.41 12.96
C LYS A 47 -2.93 -9.74 11.65
N PRO A 48 -3.83 -9.55 10.66
CA PRO A 48 -3.48 -8.86 9.42
C PRO A 48 -3.40 -7.34 9.66
N ILE A 49 -2.38 -6.71 9.08
CA ILE A 49 -2.27 -5.25 8.97
C ILE A 49 -2.26 -4.90 7.48
N ILE A 50 -3.28 -4.16 7.03
CA ILE A 50 -3.39 -3.80 5.61
C ILE A 50 -2.65 -2.49 5.36
N GLY A 51 -1.86 -2.47 4.29
CA GLY A 51 -1.08 -1.33 3.89
C GLY A 51 -0.83 -1.29 2.39
N CYS A 52 -0.08 -0.29 1.98
CA CYS A 52 0.36 -0.11 0.60
C CYS A 52 1.68 0.67 0.62
N GLU A 53 2.60 0.26 -0.24
CA GLU A 53 3.76 1.08 -0.55
C GLU A 53 3.40 2.06 -1.66
N MET A 54 3.15 3.29 -1.24
CA MET A 54 2.72 4.37 -2.11
C MET A 54 3.90 5.07 -2.76
N TYR A 55 3.72 5.51 -3.99
CA TYR A 55 4.63 6.42 -4.66
C TYR A 55 4.24 7.86 -4.31
N VAL A 56 5.21 8.70 -3.95
CA VAL A 56 4.99 10.11 -3.64
C VAL A 56 5.76 10.98 -4.63
N ALA A 57 5.02 11.82 -5.35
CA ALA A 57 5.60 12.78 -6.29
C ALA A 57 6.39 13.84 -5.50
N PRO A 58 7.61 14.23 -5.94
CA PRO A 58 8.40 15.26 -5.28
C PRO A 58 7.65 16.59 -5.16
N ASP A 59 6.88 16.92 -6.19
CA ASP A 59 6.10 18.15 -6.29
C ASP A 59 4.62 17.81 -6.58
N SER A 60 4.13 18.09 -7.79
CA SER A 60 2.74 17.79 -8.17
C SER A 60 2.60 16.47 -8.92
N ARG A 61 1.58 15.67 -8.57
CA ARG A 61 1.20 14.44 -9.29
C ARG A 61 0.68 14.67 -10.72
N HIS A 62 0.40 15.92 -11.07
CA HIS A 62 -0.02 16.33 -12.41
C HIS A 62 1.14 16.83 -13.27
N GLU A 63 2.33 16.96 -12.67
CA GLU A 63 3.50 17.51 -13.36
C GLU A 63 4.18 16.42 -14.21
N ARG A 64 4.26 16.66 -15.52
CA ARG A 64 4.98 15.83 -16.50
C ARG A 64 6.35 16.42 -16.80
N SER A 65 7.10 16.79 -15.78
CA SER A 65 8.42 17.38 -15.96
C SER A 65 9.40 16.34 -16.52
N SER A 66 10.16 16.72 -17.55
CA SER A 66 11.26 15.93 -18.12
C SER A 66 12.48 15.82 -17.19
N ASN A 67 12.50 16.59 -16.09
CA ASN A 67 13.44 16.37 -15.00
C ASN A 67 13.03 15.08 -14.29
N ASN A 68 13.68 14.00 -14.70
CA ASN A 68 13.56 12.59 -14.34
C ASN A 68 13.70 12.29 -12.83
N LYS A 69 12.95 13.00 -11.97
CA LYS A 69 12.94 12.76 -10.52
C LYS A 69 12.02 11.57 -10.24
N SER A 70 12.61 10.46 -9.84
CA SER A 70 11.85 9.28 -9.41
C SER A 70 10.94 9.62 -8.24
N PRO A 71 9.73 9.04 -8.18
CA PRO A 71 8.87 9.15 -7.01
C PRO A 71 9.55 8.56 -5.77
N TYR A 72 9.25 9.11 -4.60
CA TYR A 72 9.65 8.50 -3.34
C TYR A 72 8.73 7.33 -3.01
N HIS A 73 9.26 6.35 -2.28
CA HIS A 73 8.49 5.26 -1.71
C HIS A 73 8.04 5.63 -0.29
N MET A 74 6.79 5.35 0.04
CA MET A 74 6.22 5.59 1.36
C MET A 74 5.34 4.42 1.78
N THR A 75 5.75 3.74 2.85
CA THR A 75 4.93 2.70 3.47
C THR A 75 3.79 3.33 4.27
N VAL A 76 2.55 2.94 3.96
CA VAL A 76 1.35 3.41 4.64
C VAL A 76 0.58 2.21 5.17
N LEU A 77 0.13 2.27 6.42
CA LEU A 77 -0.66 1.23 7.08
C LEU A 77 -2.01 1.79 7.51
N SER A 78 -3.09 1.02 7.36
CA SER A 78 -4.39 1.36 7.91
C SER A 78 -4.49 0.91 9.37
N HIS A 79 -4.81 1.85 10.27
CA HIS A 79 -4.99 1.55 11.69
C HIS A 79 -6.39 1.02 12.01
N ASN A 80 -7.39 1.46 11.25
CA ASN A 80 -8.80 1.13 11.45
C ASN A 80 -9.55 1.12 10.11
N GLU A 81 -10.84 0.85 10.14
CA GLU A 81 -11.73 0.80 8.97
C GLU A 81 -11.70 2.11 8.17
N ARG A 82 -11.78 3.25 8.84
CA ARG A 82 -11.67 4.56 8.18
C ARG A 82 -10.33 4.74 7.49
N GLY A 83 -9.24 4.33 8.14
CA GLY A 83 -7.90 4.34 7.56
C GLY A 83 -7.80 3.44 6.33
N TYR A 84 -8.50 2.30 6.32
CA TYR A 84 -8.57 1.42 5.16
C TYR A 84 -9.35 2.07 4.01
N ASP A 85 -10.51 2.68 4.28
CA ASP A 85 -11.29 3.42 3.28
C ASP A 85 -10.49 4.56 2.66
N ASN A 86 -9.75 5.28 3.51
CA ASN A 86 -8.85 6.35 3.09
C ASN A 86 -7.73 5.79 2.20
N LEU A 87 -7.13 4.67 2.57
CA LEU A 87 -6.11 3.99 1.75
C LEU A 87 -6.67 3.55 0.39
N VAL A 88 -7.87 2.97 0.34
CA VAL A 88 -8.57 2.59 -0.90
C VAL A 88 -8.75 3.82 -1.80
N LYS A 89 -9.22 4.94 -1.26
CA LYS A 89 -9.41 6.20 -2.01
C LYS A 89 -8.09 6.75 -2.55
N LEU A 90 -7.04 6.74 -1.72
CA LEU A 90 -5.71 7.23 -2.08
C LEU A 90 -5.13 6.40 -3.25
N VAL A 91 -5.12 5.08 -3.11
CA VAL A 91 -4.61 4.15 -4.14
C VAL A 91 -5.44 4.25 -5.42
N SER A 92 -6.78 4.33 -5.32
CA SER A 92 -7.66 4.49 -6.48
C SER A 92 -7.37 5.78 -7.25
N LYS A 93 -7.25 6.92 -6.55
CA LYS A 93 -6.95 8.20 -7.18
C LYS A 93 -5.54 8.25 -7.79
N ALA A 94 -4.56 7.65 -7.11
CA ALA A 94 -3.21 7.50 -7.66
C ALA A 94 -3.17 6.69 -8.96
N ASN A 95 -4.10 5.73 -9.11
CA ASN A 95 -4.25 4.92 -10.31
C ASN A 95 -4.99 5.63 -11.45
N LEU A 96 -6.02 6.42 -11.14
CA LEU A 96 -6.88 7.06 -12.14
C LEU A 96 -6.35 8.41 -12.62
N GLU A 97 -5.70 9.17 -11.73
CA GLU A 97 -5.43 10.58 -11.97
C GLU A 97 -3.94 10.89 -12.24
N ALA A 98 -3.05 9.92 -12.04
CA ALA A 98 -1.62 10.12 -12.26
C ALA A 98 -1.25 10.03 -13.74
N SER A 99 -0.40 10.94 -14.21
CA SER A 99 -0.02 11.01 -15.62
C SER A 99 0.97 9.90 -16.00
N THR A 100 0.43 8.77 -16.45
CA THR A 100 0.99 7.74 -17.37
C THR A 100 2.35 7.08 -17.05
N THR A 101 3.20 7.60 -16.16
CA THR A 101 4.54 7.05 -15.91
C THR A 101 4.87 6.85 -14.42
N SER A 102 4.18 7.54 -13.50
CA SER A 102 4.28 7.21 -12.07
C SER A 102 2.89 7.21 -11.43
N ARG A 103 2.56 6.17 -10.66
CA ARG A 103 1.31 6.05 -9.87
C ARG A 103 1.41 6.89 -8.59
N ALA A 104 1.96 8.10 -8.71
CA ALA A 104 2.41 8.90 -7.59
C ALA A 104 1.29 9.77 -7.02
N SER A 105 1.15 9.75 -5.70
CA SER A 105 0.34 10.67 -4.91
C SER A 105 1.17 11.91 -4.53
N THR A 106 0.54 13.06 -4.30
CA THR A 106 1.23 14.24 -3.75
C THR A 106 1.12 14.26 -2.23
N ALA A 107 2.15 14.75 -1.53
CA ALA A 107 2.14 14.89 -0.07
C ALA A 107 0.92 15.67 0.48
N ARG A 108 0.46 16.71 -0.23
CA ARG A 108 -0.77 17.44 0.12
C ARG A 108 -2.02 16.55 0.11
N PHE A 109 -2.13 15.67 -0.88
CA PHE A 109 -3.26 14.77 -1.02
C PHE A 109 -3.26 13.73 0.11
N LEU A 110 -2.10 13.16 0.45
CA LEU A 110 -1.93 12.30 1.62
C LEU A 110 -2.38 13.01 2.92
N SER A 111 -1.94 14.26 3.12
CA SER A 111 -2.29 15.04 4.32
C SER A 111 -3.78 15.34 4.46
N SER A 112 -4.51 15.43 3.34
CA SER A 112 -5.96 15.70 3.34
C SER A 112 -6.78 14.48 3.76
N THR A 113 -6.27 13.28 3.51
CA THR A 113 -6.96 12.00 3.78
C THR A 113 -6.50 11.38 5.11
N ALA A 114 -5.40 11.86 5.69
CA ALA A 114 -4.88 11.39 6.98
C ALA A 114 -5.51 12.09 8.20
N LYS A 115 -6.29 13.18 8.00
CA LYS A 115 -6.85 14.00 9.10
C LYS A 115 -8.22 13.54 9.58
N ASP A 116 -8.86 12.62 8.86
CA ASP A 116 -10.19 12.08 9.16
C ASP A 116 -10.08 10.68 9.77
#